data_AF-A0A0B7BZG8-F1
#
_entry.id   AF-A0A0B7BZG8-F1
#
_cell.length_a   1.000
_cell.length_b   1.000
_cell.length_c   1.000
_cell.angle_alpha   90.00
_cell.angle_beta   90.00
_cell.angle_gamma   90.00
#
_symmetry.space_group_name_H-M   'P 1'
#
loop_
_entity.id
_entity.type
_entity.pdbx_description
1 polymer ?
#
loop_
_entity_poly.entity_id
_entity_poly.type
_entity_poly.pdbx_seq_one_letter_code
_entity_poly.pdbx_strand_id
1 'polypeptide(L)'
;IVTSTRETDGVVITITVSFIKVVPPEQCCHLYNVVFRKIMYILEMCQVGQYFYNPHTPATVPQHKLEVWPGYITAIHEHEGGVLLLLDASHRVLRTETVLDIM
;
A
#
# COMPACT_ATOMS: atom_id res chain seq x y z
N ILE A 1 -3.24 -8.91 30.43
CA ILE A 1 -3.53 -10.32 30.09
C ILE A 1 -4.90 -10.33 29.45
N VAL A 2 -5.00 -10.74 28.20
CA VAL A 2 -6.26 -10.81 27.44
C VAL A 2 -6.50 -12.28 27.10
N THR A 3 -7.66 -12.82 27.44
CA THR A 3 -8.04 -14.18 27.05
C THR A 3 -8.89 -14.14 25.79
N SER A 4 -8.54 -14.96 24.80
CA SER A 4 -9.27 -15.10 23.54
C SER A 4 -9.53 -16.57 23.27
N THR A 5 -10.75 -16.91 22.88
CA THR A 5 -11.13 -18.28 22.54
C THR A 5 -10.85 -18.51 21.05
N ARG A 6 -10.04 -19.52 20.73
CA ARG A 6 -9.74 -19.87 19.34
C ARG A 6 -10.95 -20.56 18.70
N GLU A 7 -11.47 -20.01 17.61
CA GLU A 7 -12.68 -20.52 16.94
C GLU A 7 -12.53 -21.94 16.37
N THR A 8 -11.31 -22.40 16.06
CA THR A 8 -11.10 -23.74 15.48
C THR A 8 -11.25 -24.87 16.49
N ASP A 9 -10.82 -24.67 17.73
CA ASP A 9 -10.71 -25.75 18.74
C ASP A 9 -11.43 -25.44 20.06
N GLY A 10 -12.04 -24.26 20.19
CA GLY A 10 -12.72 -23.83 21.42
C GLY A 10 -11.81 -23.60 22.63
N VAL A 11 -10.49 -23.69 22.45
CA VAL A 11 -9.50 -23.53 23.52
C VAL A 11 -9.33 -22.05 23.88
N VAL A 12 -9.31 -21.77 25.19
CA VAL A 12 -9.04 -20.44 25.73
C VAL A 12 -7.53 -20.16 25.69
N ILE A 13 -7.12 -19.22 24.85
CA ILE A 13 -5.74 -18.76 24.71
C ILE A 13 -5.54 -17.53 25.59
N THR A 14 -4.48 -17.52 26.38
CA THR A 14 -4.08 -16.36 27.17
C THR A 14 -3.00 -15.58 26.43
N ILE A 15 -3.29 -14.35 26.03
CA ILE A 15 -2.36 -13.43 25.39
C ILE A 15 -1.85 -12.43 26.44
N THR A 16 -0.56 -12.47 26.71
CA THR A 16 0.08 -11.51 27.62
C THR A 16 0.85 -10.49 26.79
N VAL A 17 0.37 -9.25 26.80
CA VAL A 17 1.08 -8.11 26.23
C VAL A 17 1.86 -7.45 27.35
N SER A 18 3.18 -7.50 27.25
CA SER A 18 4.09 -6.81 28.16
C SER A 18 4.81 -5.70 27.42
N PHE A 19 4.94 -4.54 28.06
CA PHE A 19 5.76 -3.46 27.54
C PHE A 19 7.24 -3.86 27.58
N ILE A 20 7.93 -3.75 26.44
CA ILE A 20 9.35 -4.08 26.32
C ILE A 20 10.19 -2.81 26.30
N LYS A 21 9.93 -1.92 25.35
CA LYS A 21 10.65 -0.65 25.18
C LYS A 21 9.86 0.32 24.32
N VAL A 22 10.20 1.60 24.44
CA VAL A 22 9.82 2.62 23.44
C VAL A 22 10.84 2.56 22.30
N VAL A 23 10.35 2.52 21.06
CA VAL A 23 11.19 2.51 19.85
C VAL A 23 11.18 3.92 19.25
N PRO A 24 12.35 4.49 18.89
CA PRO A 24 12.38 5.80 18.24
C PRO A 24 11.70 5.73 16.86
N PRO A 25 11.16 6.85 16.35
CA PRO A 25 10.46 6.90 15.05
C PRO A 25 11.31 6.39 13.87
N GLU A 26 12.61 6.65 13.92
CA GLU A 26 13.62 6.25 12.92
C GLU A 26 13.62 4.73 12.68
N GLN A 27 13.44 3.95 13.73
CA GLN A 27 13.39 2.48 13.64
C GLN A 27 12.01 1.96 13.23
N CYS A 28 11.01 2.83 13.10
CA CYS A 28 9.63 2.49 12.79
C CYS A 28 9.27 2.68 11.31
N CYS A 29 10.23 2.93 10.40
CA CYS A 29 9.96 3.12 8.96
C CYS A 29 9.08 2.02 8.36
N HIS A 30 9.29 0.75 8.73
CA HIS A 30 8.46 -0.34 8.22
C HIS A 30 6.99 -0.21 8.65
N LEU A 31 6.75 0.12 9.93
CA LEU A 31 5.40 0.34 10.45
C LEU A 31 4.69 1.46 9.69
N TYR A 32 5.39 2.58 9.46
CA TYR A 32 4.82 3.69 8.72
C TYR A 32 4.48 3.33 7.28
N ASN A 33 5.33 2.57 6.58
CA ASN A 33 5.03 2.08 5.24
C ASN A 33 3.78 1.17 5.23
N VAL A 34 3.58 0.32 6.26
CA VAL A 34 2.36 -0.50 6.39
C VAL A 34 1.12 0.38 6.63
N VAL A 35 1.23 1.43 7.45
CA VAL A 35 0.15 2.38 7.68
C VAL A 35 -0.22 3.12 6.39
N PHE A 36 0.76 3.62 5.64
CA PHE A 36 0.51 4.31 4.37
C PHE A 36 -0.10 3.40 3.32
N ARG A 37 0.34 2.13 3.25
CA ARG A 37 -0.33 1.14 2.40
C ARG A 37 -1.81 0.99 2.73
N LYS A 38 -2.19 0.98 4.02
CA LYS A 38 -3.61 0.98 4.42
C LYS A 38 -4.33 2.26 4.00
N ILE A 39 -3.70 3.42 4.15
CA ILE A 39 -4.27 4.70 3.70
C ILE A 39 -4.55 4.67 2.20
N MET A 40 -3.63 4.16 1.38
CA MET A 40 -3.84 4.05 -0.07
C MET A 40 -5.02 3.15 -0.42
N TYR A 41 -5.24 2.07 0.33
CA TYR A 41 -6.44 1.23 0.16
C TYR A 41 -7.74 1.96 0.55
N ILE A 42 -7.71 2.80 1.60
CA ILE A 42 -8.87 3.61 2.00
C ILE A 42 -9.19 4.67 0.92
N LEU A 43 -8.17 5.19 0.24
CA LEU A 43 -8.32 6.10 -0.89
C LEU A 43 -8.74 5.40 -2.19
N GLU A 44 -9.13 4.13 -2.13
CA GLU A 44 -9.58 3.31 -3.27
C GLU A 44 -8.52 3.21 -4.40
N MET A 45 -7.24 3.35 -4.05
CA MET A 45 -6.16 3.13 -5.00
C MET A 45 -5.83 1.64 -5.14
N CYS A 46 -5.51 1.24 -6.36
CA CYS A 46 -5.10 -0.12 -6.68
C CYS A 46 -3.57 -0.23 -6.63
N GLN A 47 -3.07 -1.26 -5.96
CA GLN A 47 -1.64 -1.56 -5.93
C GLN A 47 -1.23 -2.30 -7.22
N VAL A 48 -0.33 -1.71 -8.00
CA VAL A 48 0.30 -2.35 -9.16
C VAL A 48 1.79 -2.45 -8.91
N GLY A 49 2.27 -3.65 -8.59
CA GLY A 49 3.65 -3.87 -8.14
C GLY A 49 3.87 -3.24 -6.76
N GLN A 50 4.78 -2.26 -6.69
CA GLN A 50 5.12 -1.56 -5.43
C GLN A 50 4.36 -0.23 -5.26
N TYR A 51 3.66 0.25 -6.29
CA TYR A 51 3.06 1.59 -6.32
C TYR A 51 1.54 1.54 -6.39
N PHE A 52 0.91 2.68 -6.11
CA PHE A 52 -0.54 2.81 -6.03
C PHE A 52 -1.05 3.73 -7.13
N TYR A 53 -2.07 3.26 -7.85
CA TYR A 53 -2.65 3.97 -8.99
C TYR A 53 -4.17 4.00 -8.86
N ASN A 54 -4.80 5.04 -9.39
CA ASN A 54 -6.24 5.19 -9.37
C ASN A 54 -6.86 4.62 -10.67
N PRO A 55 -7.61 3.51 -10.61
CA PRO A 55 -8.28 2.94 -11.78
C PRO A 55 -9.61 3.62 -12.13
N HIS A 56 -10.17 4.45 -11.23
CA HIS A 56 -11.49 5.06 -11.40
C HIS A 56 -11.48 6.27 -12.33
N THR A 57 -10.33 6.92 -12.49
CA THR A 57 -10.17 8.10 -13.34
C THR A 57 -9.02 7.91 -14.33
N PRO A 58 -9.11 6.93 -15.26
CA PRO A 58 -8.08 6.72 -16.27
C PRO A 58 -8.14 7.82 -17.33
N ALA A 59 -6.99 8.32 -17.75
CA ALA A 59 -6.88 9.14 -18.95
C ALA A 59 -6.74 8.21 -20.17
N THR A 60 -7.79 8.14 -20.99
CA THR A 60 -7.79 7.32 -22.20
C THR A 60 -7.07 8.03 -23.35
N VAL A 61 -6.25 7.30 -24.11
CA VAL A 61 -5.62 7.75 -25.36
C VAL A 61 -6.08 6.83 -26.50
N PRO A 62 -7.27 7.08 -27.08
CA PRO A 62 -7.92 6.16 -28.01
C PRO A 62 -7.09 5.90 -29.29
N GLN A 63 -6.35 6.92 -29.74
CA GLN A 63 -5.51 6.85 -30.94
C GLN A 63 -4.45 5.76 -30.88
N HIS A 64 -4.03 5.38 -29.67
CA HIS A 64 -3.02 4.35 -29.43
C HIS A 64 -3.57 3.13 -28.68
N LYS A 65 -4.89 3.08 -28.42
CA LYS A 65 -5.54 2.05 -27.60
C LYS A 65 -4.84 1.89 -26.23
N LEU A 66 -4.53 3.02 -25.59
CA LEU A 66 -3.88 3.07 -24.28
C LEU A 66 -4.79 3.73 -23.24
N GLU A 67 -4.62 3.32 -22.00
CA GLU A 67 -5.11 4.01 -20.81
C GLU A 67 -3.95 4.38 -19.89
N VAL A 68 -4.04 5.56 -19.29
CA VAL A 68 -3.06 6.06 -18.34
C VAL A 68 -3.72 6.22 -16.99
N TRP A 69 -3.27 5.43 -16.02
CA TRP A 69 -3.73 5.56 -14.64
C TRP A 69 -2.80 6.51 -13.88
N PRO A 70 -3.32 7.61 -13.31
CA PRO A 70 -2.55 8.46 -12.43
C PRO A 70 -2.33 7.74 -11.09
N GLY A 71 -1.19 8.00 -10.45
CA GLY A 71 -0.86 7.37 -9.17
C GLY A 71 0.30 8.05 -8.48
N TYR A 72 0.74 7.41 -7.40
CA TYR A 72 1.78 7.93 -6.53
C TYR A 72 2.78 6.84 -6.16
N ILE A 73 4.05 7.24 -6.14
CA ILE A 73 5.12 6.47 -5.51
C ILE A 73 5.28 7.04 -4.10
N THR A 74 5.11 6.17 -3.10
CA THR A 74 5.30 6.54 -1.69
C THR A 74 6.34 5.66 -1.04
N ALA A 75 7.28 6.29 -0.33
CA ALA A 75 8.26 5.57 0.48
C ALA A 75 8.59 6.37 1.73
N ILE A 76 8.56 5.71 2.89
CA ILE A 76 8.95 6.35 4.16
C ILE A 76 10.32 5.85 4.55
N HIS A 77 11.25 6.80 4.66
CA HIS A 77 12.65 6.57 5.00
C HIS A 77 13.17 7.64 5.96
N GLU A 78 14.16 7.27 6.74
CA GLU A 78 14.94 8.20 7.55
C GLU A 78 15.99 8.89 6.67
N HIS A 79 16.06 10.22 6.78
CA HIS A 79 17.03 11.06 6.09
C HIS A 79 17.64 12.06 7.06
N GLU A 80 18.62 12.84 6.60
CA GLU A 80 19.19 13.96 7.36
C GLU A 80 18.08 14.98 7.66
N GLY A 81 17.53 14.93 8.88
CA GLY A 81 16.35 15.72 9.29
C GLY A 81 15.20 14.90 9.87
N GLY A 82 15.30 13.56 9.89
CA GLY A 82 14.35 12.65 10.53
C GLY A 82 13.58 11.77 9.54
N VAL A 83 12.43 11.25 9.97
CA VAL A 83 11.58 10.38 9.15
C VAL A 83 10.79 11.23 8.17
N LEU A 84 11.00 10.99 6.87
CA LEU A 84 10.34 11.71 5.79
C LEU A 84 9.50 10.75 4.93
N LEU A 85 8.43 11.30 4.36
CA LEU A 85 7.65 10.64 3.31
C LEU A 85 8.11 11.19 1.96
N LEU A 86 8.64 10.31 1.12
CA LEU A 86 8.78 10.57 -0.31
C LEU A 86 7.42 10.37 -0.97
N LEU A 87 6.96 11.39 -1.69
CA LEU A 87 5.75 11.36 -2.49
C LEU A 87 6.09 11.88 -3.88
N ASP A 88 5.97 11.01 -4.88
CA ASP A 88 6.20 11.37 -6.28
C ASP A 88 5.01 10.99 -7.16
N ALA A 89 4.71 11.83 -8.14
CA ALA A 89 3.60 11.62 -9.07
C ALA A 89 4.03 10.63 -10.17
N SER A 90 3.29 9.53 -10.31
CA SER A 90 3.60 8.48 -11.27
C SER A 90 2.39 8.16 -12.15
N HIS A 91 2.66 7.64 -13.34
CA HIS A 91 1.63 7.30 -14.31
C HIS A 91 1.87 5.87 -14.80
N ARG A 92 0.83 5.04 -14.75
CA ARG A 92 0.87 3.67 -15.28
C ARG A 92 0.16 3.62 -16.62
N VAL A 93 0.90 3.31 -17.67
CA VAL A 93 0.34 3.14 -19.02
C VAL A 93 -0.05 1.68 -19.23
N LEU A 94 -1.27 1.45 -19.67
CA LEU A 94 -1.91 0.16 -19.90
C LEU A 94 -2.42 0.12 -21.35
N ARG A 95 -2.39 -1.06 -21.97
CA ARG A 95 -3.03 -1.29 -23.27
C ARG A 95 -4.49 -1.67 -23.04
N THR A 96 -5.37 -1.12 -23.87
CA THR A 96 -6.80 -1.47 -23.91
C THR A 96 -7.06 -2.73 -24.75
N GLU A 97 -6.11 -3.11 -25.60
CA GLU A 97 -6.20 -4.34 -26.41
C GLU A 97 -6.10 -5.58 -25.53
N THR A 98 -7.01 -6.52 -25.76
CA THR A 98 -6.96 -7.83 -25.11
C THR A 98 -5.97 -8.73 -25.82
N VAL A 99 -5.55 -9.82 -25.17
CA VAL A 99 -4.70 -10.84 -25.81
C VAL A 99 -5.39 -11.45 -27.03
N LEU A 100 -6.72 -11.55 -27.01
CA LEU A 100 -7.51 -12.04 -28.14
C LEU A 100 -7.42 -11.11 -29.36
N ASP A 101 -7.35 -9.80 -29.17
CA ASP A 101 -7.26 -8.83 -30.27
C ASP A 101 -5.89 -8.85 -30.97
N ILE A 102 -4.88 -9.43 -30.33
CA ILE A 102 -3.48 -9.47 -30.81
C ILE A 102 -3.17 -10.80 -31.52
N MET A 103 -3.94 -11.87 -31.27
CA MET A 103 -3.76 -13.21 -31.85
C MET A 103 -4.55 -13.39 -33.15
#